data_AF-A0A0X3NUZ6-F1
#
_entry.id   AF-A0A0X3NUZ6-F1
#
_cell.length_a   1.000
_cell.length_b   1.000
_cell.length_c   1.000
_cell.angle_alpha   90.00
_cell.angle_beta   90.00
_cell.angle_gamma   90.00
#
_symmetry.space_group_name_H-M   'P 1'
#
loop_
_entity.id
_entity.type
_entity.pdbx_description
1 polymer ?
#
loop_
_entity_poly.entity_id
_entity_poly.type
_entity_poly.pdbx_seq_one_letter_code
_entity_poly.pdbx_strand_id
1 'polypeptide(L)'
;MEKIVMETNLNQSRRLSINLAQIAASAFIKSFYISPEDWGFLNEPPSQAVSDRVLQLLQRARTTQRLFETSIRYPTTILAKDIVKVTACFVDKAYEQIYNWVKREVSAQCFEAIEISVVLRKCLEVLQDRPILFKYVLDEYANARRKVIAEAFINALTVGWNSGSGFEPVATKPMELQSHDPLRYAGDMLAWLHQASASEREYFKSLTSDKVEIELMHDCLNNITNGLAYPLQLHLEQLLVTEHSAVLLYKINNILQFYSSVIM
;
A
#
# COMPACT_ATOMS: atom_id res chain seq x y z
N MET A 1 -22.01 -58.54 42.79
CA MET A 1 -20.76 -58.00 42.21
C MET A 1 -20.93 -57.56 40.76
N GLU A 2 -21.54 -58.37 39.89
CA GLU A 2 -21.72 -58.03 38.45
C GLU A 2 -22.45 -56.71 38.18
N LYS A 3 -23.50 -56.38 38.95
CA LYS A 3 -24.20 -55.08 38.82
C LYS A 3 -23.29 -53.87 39.05
N ILE A 4 -22.37 -53.96 40.02
CA ILE A 4 -21.45 -52.86 40.37
C ILE A 4 -20.38 -52.71 39.29
N VAL A 5 -19.90 -53.82 38.72
CA VAL A 5 -18.95 -53.82 37.59
C VAL A 5 -19.60 -53.25 36.32
N MET A 6 -20.87 -53.57 36.08
CA MET A 6 -21.63 -53.04 34.94
C MET A 6 -21.89 -51.53 35.09
N GLU A 7 -22.28 -51.05 36.28
CA GLU A 7 -22.44 -49.63 36.57
C GLU A 7 -21.13 -48.84 36.46
N THR A 8 -20.02 -49.41 36.95
CA THR A 8 -18.70 -48.76 36.83
C THR A 8 -18.23 -48.65 35.38
N ASN A 9 -18.41 -49.69 34.56
CA ASN A 9 -18.11 -49.64 33.12
C ASN A 9 -18.99 -48.62 32.36
N LEU A 10 -20.28 -48.53 32.73
CA LEU A 10 -21.21 -47.58 32.13
C LEU A 10 -20.87 -46.13 32.52
N ASN A 11 -20.50 -45.90 33.77
CA ASN A 11 -20.04 -44.60 34.25
C ASN A 11 -18.69 -44.20 33.63
N GLN A 12 -17.78 -45.16 33.44
CA GLN A 12 -16.50 -44.92 32.78
C GLN A 12 -16.70 -44.54 31.30
N SER A 13 -17.61 -45.22 30.61
CA SER A 13 -17.98 -44.89 29.22
C SER A 13 -18.61 -43.49 29.10
N ARG A 14 -19.51 -43.13 30.03
CA ARG A 14 -20.08 -41.77 30.12
C ARG A 14 -19.01 -40.71 30.39
N ARG A 15 -18.04 -41.01 31.26
CA ARG A 15 -16.95 -40.09 31.58
C ARG A 15 -16.07 -39.83 30.35
N LEU A 16 -15.79 -40.88 29.56
CA LEU A 16 -15.06 -40.76 28.30
C LEU A 16 -15.82 -39.93 27.26
N SER A 17 -17.14 -40.13 27.10
CA SER A 17 -17.94 -39.34 26.15
C SER A 17 -18.00 -37.87 26.54
N ILE A 18 -18.13 -37.56 27.83
CA ILE A 18 -18.11 -36.18 28.33
C ILE A 18 -16.74 -35.54 28.10
N ASN A 19 -15.65 -36.27 28.35
CA ASN A 19 -14.30 -35.77 28.13
C ASN A 19 -14.03 -35.48 26.65
N LEU A 20 -14.43 -36.38 25.75
CA LEU A 20 -14.36 -36.15 24.30
C LEU A 20 -15.18 -34.94 23.85
N ALA A 21 -16.40 -34.78 24.37
CA ALA A 21 -17.23 -33.61 24.06
C ALA A 21 -16.59 -32.31 24.55
N GLN A 22 -15.96 -32.31 25.73
CA GLN A 22 -15.25 -31.15 26.27
C GLN A 22 -14.00 -30.79 25.44
N ILE A 23 -13.24 -31.79 25.00
CA ILE A 23 -12.09 -31.58 24.10
C ILE A 23 -12.57 -31.00 22.76
N ALA A 24 -13.61 -31.58 22.16
CA ALA A 24 -14.18 -31.08 20.91
C ALA A 24 -14.70 -29.63 21.04
N ALA A 25 -15.40 -29.32 22.14
CA ALA A 25 -15.90 -27.98 22.41
C ALA A 25 -14.77 -26.96 22.62
N SER A 26 -13.72 -27.31 23.37
CA SER A 26 -12.57 -26.42 23.55
C SER A 26 -11.80 -26.15 22.26
N ALA A 27 -11.62 -27.18 21.41
CA ALA A 27 -11.02 -27.03 20.09
C ALA A 27 -11.89 -26.15 19.18
N PHE A 28 -13.21 -26.31 19.23
CA PHE A 28 -14.18 -25.51 18.48
C PHE A 28 -14.14 -24.03 18.90
N ILE A 29 -14.15 -23.75 20.21
CA ILE A 29 -14.04 -22.38 20.72
C ILE A 29 -12.72 -21.78 20.28
N LYS A 30 -11.59 -22.48 20.47
CA LYS A 30 -10.27 -21.96 20.08
C LYS A 30 -10.15 -21.63 18.58
N SER A 31 -10.88 -22.35 17.73
CA SER A 31 -10.82 -22.18 16.27
C SER A 31 -11.78 -21.11 15.75
N PHE A 32 -12.99 -21.01 16.31
CA PHE A 32 -14.07 -20.20 15.75
C PHE A 32 -14.51 -19.02 16.62
N TYR A 33 -14.18 -19.02 17.90
CA TYR A 33 -14.50 -17.90 18.79
C TYR A 33 -13.49 -16.76 18.59
N ILE A 34 -14.03 -15.57 18.35
CA ILE A 34 -13.26 -14.32 18.32
C ILE A 34 -13.42 -13.68 19.69
N SER A 35 -12.30 -13.52 20.41
CA SER A 35 -12.35 -13.02 21.79
C SER A 35 -12.68 -11.52 21.85
N PRO A 36 -13.21 -11.00 22.97
CA PRO A 36 -13.38 -9.56 23.15
C PRO A 36 -12.06 -8.78 23.07
N GLU A 37 -10.94 -9.42 23.41
CA GLU A 37 -9.59 -8.85 23.25
C GLU A 37 -9.22 -8.69 21.76
N ASP A 38 -9.55 -9.68 20.94
CA ASP A 38 -9.35 -9.61 19.48
C ASP A 38 -10.15 -8.45 18.86
N TRP A 39 -11.37 -8.21 19.38
CA TRP A 39 -12.17 -7.02 19.04
C TRP A 39 -11.57 -5.72 19.58
N GLY A 40 -10.92 -5.76 20.75
CA GLY A 40 -10.21 -4.64 21.35
C GLY A 40 -9.13 -4.07 20.42
N PHE A 41 -8.30 -4.94 19.83
CA PHE A 41 -7.25 -4.54 18.89
C PHE A 41 -7.78 -3.77 17.67
N LEU A 42 -9.02 -4.02 17.22
CA LEU A 42 -9.62 -3.29 16.10
C LEU A 42 -10.01 -1.85 16.45
N ASN A 43 -10.21 -1.56 17.74
CA ASN A 43 -10.57 -0.23 18.24
C ASN A 43 -9.34 0.59 18.69
N GLU A 44 -8.17 -0.04 18.78
CA GLU A 44 -6.92 0.64 19.11
C GLU A 44 -6.47 1.58 17.98
N PRO A 45 -5.77 2.67 18.31
CA PRO A 45 -5.25 3.57 17.29
C PRO A 45 -4.31 2.82 16.33
N PRO A 46 -4.41 3.08 15.01
CA PRO A 46 -3.64 2.36 14.02
C PRO A 46 -2.14 2.61 14.20
N SER A 47 -1.41 1.54 14.46
CA SER A 47 0.06 1.50 14.57
C SER A 47 0.61 0.29 13.82
N GLN A 48 1.91 0.26 13.55
CA GLN A 48 2.54 -0.87 12.85
C GLN A 48 2.37 -2.21 13.61
N ALA A 49 2.54 -2.21 14.93
CA ALA A 49 2.40 -3.42 15.74
C ALA A 49 0.95 -3.92 15.79
N VAL A 50 -0.01 -3.00 15.93
CA VAL A 50 -1.45 -3.33 15.89
C VAL A 50 -1.82 -3.89 14.52
N SER A 51 -1.36 -3.28 13.44
CA SER A 51 -1.70 -3.71 12.08
C SER A 51 -1.13 -5.10 11.75
N ASP A 52 0.09 -5.43 12.20
CA ASP A 52 0.62 -6.80 12.04
C ASP A 52 -0.22 -7.83 12.82
N ARG A 53 -0.71 -7.47 14.01
CA ARG A 53 -1.63 -8.33 14.77
C ARG A 53 -2.97 -8.49 14.07
N VAL A 54 -3.55 -7.40 13.57
CA VAL A 54 -4.82 -7.40 12.83
C VAL A 54 -4.71 -8.24 11.56
N LEU A 55 -3.57 -8.22 10.85
CA LEU A 55 -3.33 -9.09 9.70
C LEU A 55 -3.43 -10.58 10.06
N GLN A 56 -2.82 -11.00 11.17
CA GLN A 56 -2.90 -12.39 11.65
C GLN A 56 -4.33 -12.79 12.01
N LEU A 57 -5.05 -11.90 12.71
CA LEU A 57 -6.44 -12.12 13.10
C LEU A 57 -7.37 -12.19 11.89
N LEU A 58 -7.18 -11.32 10.91
CA LEU A 58 -7.91 -11.30 9.65
C LEU A 58 -7.68 -12.59 8.85
N GLN A 59 -6.44 -13.07 8.75
CA GLN A 59 -6.15 -14.34 8.07
C GLN A 59 -6.87 -15.52 8.73
N ARG A 60 -6.90 -15.56 10.07
CA ARG A 60 -7.67 -16.56 10.82
C ARG A 60 -9.16 -16.46 10.51
N ALA A 61 -9.74 -15.26 10.59
CA ALA A 61 -11.15 -15.02 10.31
C ALA A 61 -11.55 -15.39 8.87
N ARG A 62 -10.72 -15.08 7.87
CA ARG A 62 -10.93 -15.49 6.48
C ARG A 62 -10.84 -17.00 6.28
N THR A 63 -9.92 -17.66 6.98
CA THR A 63 -9.83 -19.13 6.97
C THR A 63 -11.12 -19.73 7.52
N THR A 64 -11.63 -19.18 8.62
CA THR A 64 -12.94 -19.55 9.17
C THR A 64 -14.06 -19.38 8.16
N GLN A 65 -14.20 -18.21 7.53
CA GLN A 65 -15.22 -17.99 6.49
C GLN A 65 -15.15 -19.02 5.37
N ARG A 66 -13.96 -19.25 4.80
CA ARG A 66 -13.77 -20.25 3.74
C ARG A 66 -14.17 -21.65 4.20
N LEU A 67 -13.81 -22.06 5.41
CA LEU A 67 -14.18 -23.37 5.95
C LEU A 67 -15.69 -23.55 6.05
N PHE A 68 -16.41 -22.51 6.48
CA PHE A 68 -17.88 -22.56 6.52
C PHE A 68 -18.47 -22.58 5.11
N GLU A 69 -17.95 -21.80 4.18
CA GLU A 69 -18.40 -21.78 2.78
C GLU A 69 -18.19 -23.15 2.09
N THR A 70 -17.05 -23.81 2.31
CA THR A 70 -16.74 -25.10 1.68
C THR A 70 -17.43 -26.27 2.37
N SER A 71 -17.49 -26.28 3.70
CA SER A 71 -17.93 -27.44 4.48
C SER A 71 -19.42 -27.40 4.80
N ILE A 72 -19.99 -26.21 4.97
CA ILE A 72 -21.35 -25.98 5.44
C ILE A 72 -22.00 -24.99 4.47
N ARG A 73 -22.28 -25.46 3.24
CA ARG A 73 -22.88 -24.68 2.15
C ARG A 73 -24.10 -23.85 2.59
N TYR A 74 -24.87 -24.37 3.56
CA TYR A 74 -25.93 -23.63 4.26
C TYR A 74 -25.87 -23.90 5.77
N PRO A 75 -25.52 -22.91 6.62
CA PRO A 75 -25.50 -23.08 8.06
C PRO A 75 -26.91 -23.31 8.60
N THR A 76 -27.19 -24.53 9.05
CA THR A 76 -28.52 -24.94 9.54
C THR A 76 -28.72 -24.62 11.02
N THR A 77 -27.66 -24.61 11.83
CA THR A 77 -27.73 -24.34 13.27
C THR A 77 -27.60 -22.85 13.57
N ILE A 78 -28.24 -22.40 14.66
CA ILE A 78 -28.19 -21.00 15.13
C ILE A 78 -26.73 -20.59 15.39
N LEU A 79 -25.98 -21.44 16.09
CA LEU A 79 -24.56 -21.21 16.38
C LEU A 79 -23.71 -21.00 15.12
N ALA A 80 -23.91 -21.82 14.09
CA ALA A 80 -23.17 -21.67 12.83
C ALA A 80 -23.51 -20.35 12.12
N LYS A 81 -24.79 -19.96 12.13
CA LYS A 81 -25.23 -18.66 11.57
C LYS A 81 -24.61 -17.49 12.32
N ASP A 82 -24.57 -17.56 13.64
CA ASP A 82 -24.00 -16.51 14.48
C ASP A 82 -22.48 -16.39 14.26
N ILE A 83 -21.75 -17.51 14.19
CA ILE A 83 -20.31 -17.49 13.91
C ILE A 83 -20.01 -16.86 12.54
N VAL A 84 -20.75 -17.25 11.50
CA VAL A 84 -20.57 -16.68 10.15
C VAL A 84 -20.81 -15.17 10.17
N LYS A 85 -21.88 -14.72 10.83
CA LYS A 85 -22.22 -13.30 10.95
C LYS A 85 -21.15 -12.51 11.73
N VAL A 86 -20.74 -13.01 12.89
CA VAL A 86 -19.71 -12.37 13.74
C VAL A 86 -18.38 -12.31 13.00
N THR A 87 -17.99 -13.39 12.32
CA THR A 87 -16.74 -13.44 11.55
C THR A 87 -16.77 -12.46 10.38
N ALA A 88 -17.89 -12.34 9.66
CA ALA A 88 -18.05 -11.34 8.61
C ALA A 88 -17.90 -9.91 9.12
N CYS A 89 -18.57 -9.58 10.22
CA CYS A 89 -18.44 -8.27 10.86
C CYS A 89 -16.98 -7.97 11.28
N PHE A 90 -16.29 -8.98 11.84
CA PHE A 90 -14.89 -8.84 12.24
C PHE A 90 -13.98 -8.59 11.04
N VAL A 91 -14.18 -9.33 9.95
CA VAL A 91 -13.42 -9.16 8.70
C VAL A 91 -13.59 -7.76 8.14
N ASP A 92 -14.83 -7.25 8.09
CA ASP A 92 -15.10 -5.90 7.59
C ASP A 92 -14.44 -4.83 8.46
N LYS A 93 -14.49 -4.94 9.80
CA LYS A 93 -13.79 -4.01 10.67
C LYS A 93 -12.27 -4.11 10.62
N ALA A 94 -11.72 -5.30 10.43
CA ALA A 94 -10.30 -5.48 10.23
C ALA A 94 -9.82 -4.80 8.94
N TYR A 95 -10.57 -4.89 7.84
CA TYR A 95 -10.25 -4.15 6.62
C TYR A 95 -10.31 -2.63 6.81
N GLU A 96 -11.30 -2.12 7.55
CA GLU A 96 -11.42 -0.69 7.84
C GLU A 96 -10.23 -0.17 8.66
N GLN A 97 -9.82 -0.92 9.70
CA GLN A 97 -8.66 -0.56 10.52
C GLN A 97 -7.37 -0.57 9.68
N ILE A 98 -7.15 -1.62 8.89
CA ILE A 98 -5.99 -1.72 7.99
C ILE A 98 -5.99 -0.57 6.99
N TYR A 99 -7.13 -0.29 6.36
CA TYR A 99 -7.30 0.82 5.43
C TYR A 99 -6.92 2.16 6.07
N ASN A 100 -7.41 2.44 7.28
CA ASN A 100 -7.11 3.67 7.99
C ASN A 100 -5.62 3.80 8.36
N TRP A 101 -4.98 2.70 8.77
CA TRP A 101 -3.53 2.70 9.03
C TRP A 101 -2.74 2.95 7.75
N VAL A 102 -3.02 2.18 6.68
CA VAL A 102 -2.32 2.32 5.40
C VAL A 102 -2.48 3.72 4.82
N LYS A 103 -3.70 4.27 4.83
CA LYS A 103 -3.97 5.64 4.39
C LYS A 103 -3.06 6.63 5.13
N ARG A 104 -2.96 6.53 6.45
CA ARG A 104 -2.11 7.39 7.27
C ARG A 104 -0.63 7.24 6.93
N GLU A 105 -0.14 6.01 6.82
CA GLU A 105 1.27 5.74 6.50
C GLU A 105 1.65 6.30 5.13
N VAL A 106 0.82 6.03 4.13
CA VAL A 106 0.99 6.49 2.75
C VAL A 106 1.00 8.03 2.67
N SER A 107 0.12 8.72 3.40
CA SER A 107 0.12 10.18 3.45
C SER A 107 1.31 10.76 4.24
N ALA A 108 1.93 9.98 5.13
CA ALA A 108 3.07 10.40 5.94
C ALA A 108 4.42 10.18 5.24
N GLN A 109 4.48 9.33 4.21
CA GLN A 109 5.66 9.03 3.40
C GLN A 109 6.04 10.19 2.46
N CYS A 110 6.38 11.33 3.05
CA CYS A 110 6.68 12.59 2.36
C CYS A 110 8.18 12.89 2.21
N PHE A 111 9.09 11.99 2.61
CA PHE A 111 10.53 12.30 2.59
C PHE A 111 11.39 11.21 1.94
N GLU A 112 12.46 11.66 1.29
CA GLU A 112 13.45 10.86 0.59
C GLU A 112 14.08 9.80 1.50
N ALA A 113 14.15 8.57 0.99
CA ALA A 113 14.63 7.35 1.65
C ALA A 113 13.71 6.80 2.76
N ILE A 114 12.80 5.92 2.38
CA ILE A 114 11.91 5.18 3.28
C ILE A 114 12.30 3.70 3.20
N GLU A 115 12.84 3.15 4.29
CA GLU A 115 12.79 1.70 4.48
C GLU A 115 11.33 1.26 4.37
N ILE A 116 11.01 0.50 3.32
CA ILE A 116 9.64 0.10 3.05
C ILE A 116 9.22 -0.86 4.16
N SER A 117 8.30 -0.40 5.01
CA SER A 117 7.76 -1.21 6.08
C SER A 117 7.15 -2.50 5.53
N VAL A 118 7.66 -3.63 6.01
CA VAL A 118 7.15 -4.96 5.62
C VAL A 118 5.67 -5.09 5.95
N VAL A 119 5.20 -4.46 7.03
CA VAL A 119 3.78 -4.47 7.43
C VAL A 119 2.94 -3.69 6.42
N LEU A 120 3.43 -2.54 5.95
CA LEU A 120 2.73 -1.74 4.93
C LEU A 120 2.54 -2.53 3.63
N ARG A 121 3.57 -3.21 3.15
CA ARG A 121 3.50 -4.10 1.98
C ARG A 121 2.44 -5.19 2.15
N LYS A 122 2.44 -5.87 3.30
CA LYS A 122 1.47 -6.92 3.61
C LYS A 122 0.04 -6.38 3.67
N CYS A 123 -0.16 -5.22 4.29
CA CYS A 123 -1.47 -4.56 4.34
C CYS A 123 -1.98 -4.16 2.95
N LEU A 124 -1.11 -3.62 2.09
CA LEU A 124 -1.45 -3.30 0.70
C LEU A 124 -1.79 -4.56 -0.10
N GLU A 125 -1.06 -5.66 0.08
CA GLU A 125 -1.39 -6.95 -0.56
C GLU A 125 -2.78 -7.44 -0.15
N VAL A 126 -3.10 -7.40 1.15
CA VAL A 126 -4.41 -7.82 1.66
C VAL A 126 -5.53 -6.90 1.17
N LEU A 127 -5.29 -5.59 1.02
CA LEU A 127 -6.30 -4.66 0.51
C LEU A 127 -6.69 -4.94 -0.95
N GLN A 128 -5.86 -5.62 -1.73
CA GLN A 128 -6.21 -6.01 -3.12
C GLN A 128 -7.46 -6.90 -3.19
N ASP A 129 -7.79 -7.62 -2.12
CA ASP A 129 -9.04 -8.38 -2.02
C ASP A 129 -10.31 -7.49 -2.00
N ARG A 130 -10.15 -6.18 -1.77
CA ARG A 130 -11.19 -5.16 -1.75
C ARG A 130 -10.79 -4.02 -2.72
N PRO A 131 -10.98 -4.19 -4.04
CA PRO A 131 -10.41 -3.30 -5.06
C PRO A 131 -10.83 -1.83 -4.90
N ILE A 132 -12.04 -1.57 -4.39
CA ILE A 132 -12.52 -0.22 -4.12
C ILE A 132 -11.67 0.46 -3.02
N LEU A 133 -11.42 -0.21 -1.89
CA LEU A 133 -10.58 0.33 -0.81
C LEU A 133 -9.14 0.50 -1.28
N PHE A 134 -8.62 -0.48 -2.03
CA PHE A 134 -7.28 -0.42 -2.58
C PHE A 134 -7.11 0.80 -3.51
N LYS A 135 -8.07 1.04 -4.41
CA LYS A 135 -8.05 2.21 -5.30
C LYS A 135 -8.00 3.53 -4.52
N TYR A 136 -8.84 3.68 -3.48
CA TYR A 136 -8.79 4.88 -2.65
C TYR A 136 -7.43 5.09 -1.98
N VAL A 137 -6.79 4.02 -1.50
CA VAL A 137 -5.43 4.11 -0.93
C VAL A 137 -4.41 4.52 -1.99
N LEU A 138 -4.50 3.99 -3.21
CA LEU A 138 -3.61 4.37 -4.30
C LEU A 138 -3.79 5.82 -4.75
N ASP A 139 -5.02 6.34 -4.72
CA ASP A 139 -5.30 7.75 -5.01
C ASP A 139 -4.67 8.67 -3.96
N GLU A 140 -4.81 8.33 -2.67
CA GLU A 140 -4.16 9.07 -1.57
C GLU A 140 -2.63 9.02 -1.67
N TYR A 141 -2.07 7.85 -2.02
CA TYR A 141 -0.65 7.68 -2.30
C TYR A 141 -0.17 8.57 -3.44
N ALA A 142 -0.87 8.51 -4.58
CA ALA A 142 -0.53 9.30 -5.75
C ALA A 142 -0.58 10.80 -5.45
N ASN A 143 -1.58 11.25 -4.68
CA ASN A 143 -1.70 12.65 -4.26
C ASN A 143 -0.55 13.08 -3.34
N ALA A 144 -0.16 12.26 -2.37
CA ALA A 144 0.98 12.56 -1.49
C ALA A 144 2.30 12.63 -2.28
N ARG A 145 2.58 11.64 -3.13
CA ARG A 145 3.78 11.61 -3.98
C ARG A 145 3.81 12.72 -5.00
N ARG A 146 2.68 13.09 -5.61
CA ARG A 146 2.56 14.24 -6.52
C ARG A 146 3.07 15.52 -5.89
N LYS A 147 2.75 15.76 -4.62
CA LYS A 147 3.23 16.95 -3.90
C LYS A 147 4.74 16.90 -3.70
N VAL A 148 5.25 15.77 -3.23
CA VAL A 148 6.69 15.56 -2.98
C VAL A 148 7.51 15.75 -4.26
N ILE A 149 7.10 15.13 -5.36
CA ILE A 149 7.85 15.20 -6.62
C ILE A 149 7.82 16.61 -7.23
N ALA A 150 6.70 17.33 -7.12
CA ALA A 150 6.60 18.71 -7.57
C ALA A 150 7.49 19.64 -6.75
N GLU A 151 7.52 19.49 -5.43
CA GLU A 151 8.42 20.22 -4.54
C GLU A 151 9.89 19.89 -4.84
N ALA A 152 10.22 18.61 -5.03
CA ALA A 152 11.56 18.16 -5.40
C ALA A 152 12.01 18.74 -6.74
N PHE A 153 11.12 18.83 -7.72
CA PHE A 153 11.42 19.44 -9.02
C PHE A 153 11.72 20.93 -8.88
N ILE A 154 10.88 21.67 -8.15
CA ILE A 154 11.09 23.11 -7.90
C ILE A 154 12.41 23.34 -7.15
N ASN A 155 12.71 22.49 -6.17
CA ASN A 155 13.98 22.55 -5.45
C ASN A 155 15.17 22.29 -6.39
N ALA A 156 15.10 21.30 -7.28
CA ALA A 156 16.13 21.04 -8.27
C ALA A 156 16.34 22.22 -9.24
N LEU A 157 15.25 22.89 -9.63
CA LEU A 157 15.29 24.07 -10.50
C LEU A 157 15.98 25.26 -9.81
N THR A 158 15.55 25.59 -8.59
CA THR A 158 15.85 26.88 -7.92
C THR A 158 17.01 26.83 -6.93
N VAL A 159 17.18 25.70 -6.24
CA VAL A 159 18.18 25.52 -5.16
C VAL A 159 19.27 24.51 -5.56
N GLY A 160 18.93 23.55 -6.41
CA GLY A 160 19.77 22.39 -6.70
C GLY A 160 19.63 21.30 -5.64
N TRP A 161 20.53 20.32 -5.66
CA TRP A 161 20.47 19.14 -4.79
C TRP A 161 21.68 19.10 -3.84
N ASN A 162 21.46 18.90 -2.54
CA ASN A 162 22.50 18.79 -1.51
C ASN A 162 22.44 17.43 -0.77
N SER A 163 22.82 16.32 -1.41
CA SER A 163 23.12 15.09 -0.67
C SER A 163 24.51 15.20 -0.06
N GLY A 164 24.59 15.28 1.26
CA GLY A 164 25.87 15.17 1.94
C GLY A 164 25.76 15.23 3.45
N SER A 165 25.52 14.08 4.09
CA SER A 165 25.92 13.86 5.48
C SER A 165 27.31 13.20 5.51
N GLY A 166 28.37 14.01 5.51
CA GLY A 166 29.74 13.57 5.80
C GLY A 166 30.59 13.24 4.57
N PHE A 167 31.70 13.97 4.45
CA PHE A 167 32.73 13.92 3.40
C PHE A 167 32.28 14.40 2.01
N GLU A 168 32.46 15.71 1.79
CA GLU A 168 32.21 16.51 0.58
C GLU A 168 30.76 16.50 0.04
N PRO A 169 30.03 17.63 0.15
CA PRO A 169 28.70 17.73 -0.46
C PRO A 169 28.86 17.72 -1.99
N VAL A 170 28.31 16.69 -2.65
CA VAL A 170 28.05 16.74 -4.10
C VAL A 170 26.84 17.65 -4.30
N ALA A 171 27.09 18.96 -4.19
CA ALA A 171 26.08 19.98 -4.42
C ALA A 171 25.86 20.10 -5.94
N THR A 172 24.71 19.62 -6.42
CA THR A 172 24.30 19.89 -7.80
C THR A 172 23.76 21.32 -7.83
N LYS A 173 24.27 22.14 -8.74
CA LYS A 173 23.82 23.53 -8.89
C LYS A 173 22.36 23.58 -9.36
N PRO A 174 21.60 24.64 -8.99
CA PRO A 174 20.27 24.86 -9.55
C PRO A 174 20.26 24.85 -11.06
N MET A 175 19.26 24.22 -11.66
CA MET A 175 19.14 24.10 -13.11
C MET A 175 18.89 25.47 -13.77
N GLU A 176 18.21 26.40 -13.08
CA GLU A 176 17.96 27.76 -13.57
C GLU A 176 19.24 28.56 -13.84
N LEU A 177 20.36 28.23 -13.18
CA LEU A 177 21.65 28.87 -13.49
C LEU A 177 22.11 28.58 -14.92
N GLN A 178 21.62 27.51 -15.52
CA GLN A 178 21.92 27.10 -16.89
C GLN A 178 20.92 27.68 -17.91
N SER A 179 19.98 28.53 -17.51
CA SER A 179 18.96 29.15 -18.38
C SER A 179 19.53 29.91 -19.59
N HIS A 180 20.79 30.38 -19.51
CA HIS A 180 21.50 31.01 -20.62
C HIS A 180 21.84 30.05 -21.78
N ASP A 181 21.81 28.74 -21.54
CA ASP A 181 21.91 27.69 -22.56
C ASP A 181 20.58 26.92 -22.60
N PRO A 182 19.63 27.35 -23.45
CA PRO A 182 18.27 26.86 -23.41
C PRO A 182 18.15 25.39 -23.81
N LEU A 183 19.02 24.91 -24.70
CA LEU A 183 19.03 23.50 -25.10
C LEU A 183 19.42 22.61 -23.92
N ARG A 184 20.46 23.02 -23.18
CA ARG A 184 20.90 22.31 -21.99
C ARG A 184 19.90 22.41 -20.86
N TYR A 185 19.32 23.59 -20.60
CA TYR A 185 18.31 23.78 -19.57
C TYR A 185 17.07 22.91 -19.82
N ALA A 186 16.55 22.87 -21.05
CA ALA A 186 15.47 21.97 -21.43
C ALA A 186 15.88 20.48 -21.29
N GLY A 187 17.09 20.13 -21.71
CA GLY A 187 17.63 18.79 -21.58
C GLY A 187 17.74 18.32 -20.12
N ASP A 188 18.24 19.18 -19.23
CA ASP A 188 18.38 18.89 -17.80
C ASP A 188 17.00 18.72 -17.14
N MET A 189 16.01 19.55 -17.49
CA MET A 189 14.61 19.42 -17.01
C MET A 189 13.99 18.07 -17.39
N LEU A 190 14.18 17.65 -18.63
CA LEU A 190 13.63 16.38 -19.14
C LEU A 190 14.39 15.17 -18.61
N ALA A 191 15.70 15.28 -18.43
CA ALA A 191 16.51 14.23 -17.80
C ALA A 191 16.08 14.01 -16.35
N TRP A 192 15.85 15.09 -15.58
CA TRP A 192 15.35 15.01 -14.22
C TRP A 192 13.98 14.33 -14.17
N LEU A 193 13.05 14.73 -15.07
CA LEU A 193 11.72 14.13 -15.16
C LEU A 193 11.79 12.62 -15.45
N HIS A 194 12.64 12.22 -16.39
CA HIS A 194 12.84 10.81 -16.74
C HIS A 194 13.36 10.01 -15.54
N GLN A 195 14.38 10.53 -14.84
CA GLN A 195 14.93 9.89 -13.65
C GLN A 195 13.88 9.79 -12.54
N ALA A 196 13.17 10.88 -12.25
CA ALA A 196 12.15 10.90 -11.21
C ALA A 196 11.01 9.91 -11.53
N SER A 197 10.56 9.84 -12.79
CA SER A 197 9.54 8.88 -13.24
C SER A 197 10.00 7.43 -13.07
N ALA A 198 11.26 7.13 -13.41
CA ALA A 198 11.84 5.80 -13.21
C ALA A 198 11.94 5.45 -11.72
N SER A 199 12.37 6.37 -10.87
CA SER A 199 12.44 6.18 -9.42
C SER A 199 11.07 5.97 -8.78
N GLU A 200 10.03 6.72 -9.17
CA GLU A 200 8.65 6.50 -8.70
C GLU A 200 8.12 5.13 -9.13
N ARG A 201 8.44 4.71 -10.35
CA ARG A 201 8.06 3.39 -10.88
C ARG A 201 8.65 2.28 -10.02
N GLU A 202 9.92 2.38 -9.68
CA GLU A 202 10.61 1.40 -8.83
C GLU A 202 10.11 1.44 -7.39
N TYR A 203 9.87 2.63 -6.86
CA TYR A 203 9.32 2.80 -5.51
C TYR A 203 7.91 2.19 -5.40
N PHE A 204 7.03 2.44 -6.38
CA PHE A 204 5.71 1.82 -6.42
C PHE A 204 5.78 0.28 -6.49
N LYS A 205 6.64 -0.26 -7.36
CA LYS A 205 6.86 -1.72 -7.47
C LYS A 205 7.39 -2.32 -6.19
N SER A 206 8.27 -1.62 -5.50
CA SER A 206 8.81 -2.09 -4.23
C SER A 206 7.81 -1.98 -3.08
N LEU A 207 6.81 -1.09 -3.17
CA LEU A 207 5.72 -0.99 -2.19
C LEU A 207 4.63 -2.05 -2.41
N THR A 208 4.37 -2.39 -3.66
CA THR A 208 3.31 -3.32 -4.07
C THR A 208 3.85 -4.72 -4.35
N SER A 209 2.94 -5.69 -4.53
CA SER A 209 3.28 -7.04 -4.98
C SER A 209 3.17 -7.11 -6.51
N ASP A 210 3.85 -8.06 -7.15
CA ASP A 210 3.77 -8.32 -8.60
C ASP A 210 2.36 -8.64 -9.12
N LYS A 211 1.39 -8.80 -8.22
CA LYS A 211 -0.02 -9.08 -8.52
C LYS A 211 -0.84 -7.85 -8.91
N VAL A 212 -0.31 -6.63 -8.73
CA VAL A 212 -1.06 -5.40 -9.08
C VAL A 212 -1.21 -5.30 -10.59
N GLU A 213 -2.42 -4.98 -11.04
CA GLU A 213 -2.73 -4.76 -12.45
C GLU A 213 -1.84 -3.64 -13.02
N ILE A 214 -1.24 -3.90 -14.18
CA ILE A 214 -0.33 -2.96 -14.85
C ILE A 214 -1.04 -1.62 -15.14
N GLU A 215 -2.34 -1.67 -15.43
CA GLU A 215 -3.17 -0.48 -15.64
C GLU A 215 -3.25 0.42 -14.40
N LEU A 216 -3.52 -0.15 -13.22
CA LEU A 216 -3.56 0.61 -11.96
C LEU A 216 -2.22 1.27 -11.63
N MET A 217 -1.12 0.58 -11.95
CA MET A 217 0.21 1.13 -11.81
C MET A 217 0.44 2.32 -12.75
N HIS A 218 0.04 2.20 -14.01
CA HIS A 218 0.13 3.31 -14.97
C HIS A 218 -0.73 4.50 -14.54
N ASP A 219 -1.98 4.27 -14.12
CA ASP A 219 -2.87 5.32 -13.62
C ASP A 219 -2.28 6.05 -12.41
N CYS A 220 -1.71 5.29 -11.46
CA CYS A 220 -1.06 5.85 -10.28
C CYS A 220 0.16 6.70 -10.67
N LEU A 221 1.03 6.19 -11.54
CA LEU A 221 2.22 6.93 -11.98
C LEU A 221 1.85 8.17 -12.78
N ASN A 222 0.87 8.10 -13.68
CA ASN A 222 0.32 9.26 -14.40
C ASN A 222 -0.20 10.31 -13.41
N ASN A 223 -0.90 9.88 -12.37
CA ASN A 223 -1.38 10.78 -11.33
C ASN A 223 -0.23 11.46 -10.59
N ILE A 224 0.89 10.79 -10.34
CA ILE A 224 2.07 11.36 -9.68
C ILE A 224 2.76 12.37 -10.61
N THR A 225 3.06 11.96 -11.84
CA THR A 225 3.79 12.78 -12.82
C THR A 225 2.98 13.99 -13.31
N ASN A 226 1.65 13.95 -13.25
CA ASN A 226 0.80 15.11 -13.53
C ASN A 226 1.13 16.34 -12.65
N GLY A 227 1.72 16.15 -11.47
CA GLY A 227 2.21 17.26 -10.64
C GLY A 227 3.34 18.07 -11.27
N LEU A 228 4.06 17.48 -12.23
CA LEU A 228 5.21 18.07 -12.91
C LEU A 228 4.81 18.80 -14.19
N ALA A 229 3.62 18.54 -14.72
CA ALA A 229 3.17 19.10 -16.00
C ALA A 229 3.16 20.63 -15.98
N TYR A 230 2.58 21.24 -14.95
CA TYR A 230 2.50 22.70 -14.85
C TYR A 230 3.87 23.37 -14.64
N PRO A 231 4.71 22.95 -13.67
CA PRO A 231 6.07 23.49 -13.54
C PRO A 231 6.91 23.35 -14.81
N LEU A 232 6.84 22.19 -15.49
CA LEU A 232 7.58 21.97 -16.73
C LEU A 232 7.09 22.90 -17.85
N GLN A 233 5.77 22.98 -18.03
CA GLN A 233 5.16 23.84 -19.05
C GLN A 233 5.57 25.30 -18.85
N LEU A 234 5.48 25.82 -17.62
CA LEU A 234 5.83 27.21 -17.32
C LEU A 234 7.28 27.54 -17.72
N HIS A 235 8.24 26.70 -17.36
CA HIS A 235 9.65 26.96 -17.64
C HIS A 235 9.99 26.76 -19.11
N LEU A 236 9.37 25.79 -19.79
CA LEU A 236 9.53 25.63 -21.23
C LEU A 236 8.93 26.81 -22.01
N GLU A 237 7.77 27.32 -21.61
CA GLU A 237 7.16 28.50 -22.23
C GLU A 237 8.04 29.74 -22.04
N GLN A 238 8.55 29.97 -20.84
CA GLN A 238 9.47 31.08 -20.55
C GLN A 238 10.72 31.01 -21.44
N LEU A 239 11.30 29.80 -21.57
CA LEU A 239 12.45 29.54 -22.42
C LEU A 239 12.15 29.84 -23.90
N LEU A 240 10.99 29.39 -24.41
CA LEU A 240 10.58 29.61 -25.80
C LEU A 240 10.28 31.08 -26.10
N VAL A 241 9.78 31.85 -25.13
CA VAL A 241 9.53 33.30 -25.28
C VAL A 241 10.84 34.07 -25.39
N THR A 242 11.88 33.65 -24.68
CA THR A 242 13.19 34.32 -24.71
C THR A 242 14.02 33.98 -25.95
N GLU A 243 13.78 32.82 -26.57
CA GLU A 243 14.59 32.29 -27.67
C GLU A 243 14.02 32.61 -29.06
N HIS A 244 14.83 33.26 -29.89
CA HIS A 244 14.41 33.74 -31.22
C HIS A 244 15.08 32.95 -32.38
N SER A 245 15.99 32.03 -32.06
CA SER A 245 16.76 31.26 -33.05
C SER A 245 15.98 30.02 -33.53
N ALA A 246 15.58 30.00 -34.79
CA ALA A 246 14.85 28.88 -35.39
C ALA A 246 15.59 27.52 -35.31
N VAL A 247 16.93 27.54 -35.42
CA VAL A 247 17.76 26.32 -35.31
C VAL A 247 17.71 25.75 -33.89
N LEU A 248 17.74 26.62 -32.88
CA LEU A 248 17.72 26.19 -31.48
C LEU A 248 16.34 25.69 -31.08
N LEU A 249 15.27 26.36 -31.52
CA LEU A 249 13.89 25.90 -31.36
C LEU A 249 13.66 24.51 -31.98
N TYR A 250 14.19 24.27 -33.18
CA TYR A 250 14.12 22.94 -33.80
C TYR A 250 14.84 21.86 -32.99
N LYS A 251 16.01 22.18 -32.43
CA LYS A 251 16.75 21.25 -31.55
C LYS A 251 15.99 20.96 -30.26
N ILE A 252 15.40 21.97 -29.62
CA ILE A 252 14.56 21.80 -28.43
C ILE A 252 13.36 20.90 -28.75
N ASN A 253 12.68 21.15 -29.88
CA ASN A 253 11.56 20.31 -30.32
C ASN A 253 11.99 18.84 -30.51
N ASN A 254 13.15 18.58 -31.08
CA ASN A 254 13.66 17.22 -31.22
C ASN A 254 13.93 16.53 -29.88
N ILE A 255 14.47 17.27 -28.89
CA ILE A 255 14.68 16.74 -27.54
C ILE A 255 13.34 16.45 -26.86
N LEU A 256 12.35 17.34 -26.99
CA LEU A 256 11.00 17.12 -26.48
C LEU A 256 10.36 15.87 -27.09
N GLN A 257 10.49 15.68 -28.40
CA GLN A 257 10.00 14.48 -29.09
C GLN A 257 10.72 13.21 -28.61
N PHE A 258 12.04 13.27 -28.43
CA PHE A 258 12.82 12.17 -27.89
C PHE A 258 12.33 11.76 -26.51
N TYR A 259 12.24 12.70 -25.55
CA TYR A 259 11.78 12.38 -24.20
C TYR A 259 10.31 12.00 -24.14
N SER A 260 9.46 12.54 -25.02
CA SER A 260 8.08 12.08 -25.15
C SER A 260 7.99 10.60 -25.56
N SER A 261 8.96 10.09 -26.32
CA SER A 261 9.01 8.66 -26.72
C SER A 261 9.68 7.75 -25.69
N VAL A 262 10.41 8.32 -24.73
CA VAL A 262 11.16 7.58 -23.70
C VAL A 262 10.38 7.52 -22.38
N ILE A 263 9.63 8.59 -22.05
CA ILE A 263 8.89 8.72 -20.79
C ILE A 263 7.45 8.17 -20.92
N MET A 264 6.80 8.28 -22.09
CA MET A 264 5.53 7.58 -22.39
C MET A 264 5.79 6.18 -22.92
#